data_AF-A0A1Q5AL33-F1
#
_entry.id   AF-A0A1Q5AL33-F1
#
_cell.length_a   1.000
_cell.length_b   1.000
_cell.length_c   1.000
_cell.angle_alpha   90.00
_cell.angle_beta   90.00
_cell.angle_gamma   90.00
#
_symmetry.space_group_name_H-M   'P 1'
#
loop_
_entity.id
_entity.type
_entity.pdbx_description
1 polymer ?
#
loop_
_entity_poly.entity_id
_entity_poly.type
_entity_poly.pdbx_seq_one_letter_code
_entity_poly.pdbx_strand_id
1 'polypeptide(L)'
;MSTQTASVWPETVIARYLTVGGATVDVTHDTLTVDDTKPNVSHAKCGGCPAYSNSEWASRADRWDNGSTWADSDARHWAQSHAETCRAIPKPTNA
;
A
#
# COMPACT_ATOMS: atom_id res chain seq x y z
N MET A 1 -22.38 -15.33 -10.62
CA MET A 1 -22.18 -14.67 -9.32
C MET A 1 -20.83 -15.10 -8.81
N SER A 2 -19.83 -14.21 -8.81
CA SER A 2 -18.49 -14.54 -8.32
C SER A 2 -18.49 -14.38 -6.80
N THR A 3 -18.31 -15.48 -6.08
CA THR A 3 -18.13 -15.49 -4.62
C THR A 3 -16.78 -14.84 -4.31
N GLN A 4 -16.81 -13.58 -3.85
CA GLN A 4 -15.62 -12.90 -3.35
C GLN A 4 -15.38 -13.39 -1.93
N THR A 5 -14.44 -14.31 -1.75
CA THR A 5 -13.97 -14.73 -0.42
C THR A 5 -13.46 -13.48 0.29
N ALA A 6 -14.09 -13.11 1.41
CA ALA A 6 -13.59 -12.01 2.24
C ALA A 6 -12.24 -12.43 2.82
N SER A 7 -11.14 -12.05 2.15
CA SER A 7 -9.80 -12.27 2.71
C SER A 7 -9.70 -11.43 3.97
N VAL A 8 -9.34 -12.01 5.11
CA VAL A 8 -8.99 -11.23 6.31
C VAL A 8 -7.84 -10.30 5.91
N TRP A 9 -8.03 -8.99 6.05
CA TRP A 9 -6.98 -8.02 5.77
C TRP A 9 -5.91 -8.13 6.88
N PRO A 10 -4.61 -8.10 6.56
CA PRO A 10 -3.58 -7.97 7.59
C PRO A 10 -3.82 -6.68 8.39
N GLU A 11 -3.58 -6.73 9.71
CA GLU A 11 -3.88 -5.62 10.63
C GLU A 11 -3.18 -4.31 10.27
N THR A 12 -2.04 -4.38 9.59
CA THR A 12 -1.24 -3.21 9.19
C THR A 12 -1.72 -2.55 7.90
N VAL A 13 -2.69 -3.15 7.18
CA VAL A 13 -3.17 -2.66 5.89
C VAL A 13 -4.28 -1.64 6.09
N ILE A 14 -4.03 -0.39 5.69
CA ILE A 14 -4.98 0.73 5.77
C ILE A 14 -5.78 0.94 4.47
N ALA A 15 -5.31 0.35 3.36
CA ALA A 15 -6.01 0.32 2.07
C ALA A 15 -5.50 -0.85 1.22
N ARG A 16 -6.36 -1.44 0.40
CA ARG A 16 -6.00 -2.49 -0.56
C ARG A 16 -6.73 -2.31 -1.87
N TYR A 17 -6.01 -2.47 -2.97
CA TYR A 17 -6.49 -2.30 -4.34
C TYR A 17 -6.24 -3.57 -5.15
N LEU A 18 -7.23 -4.04 -5.90
CA LEU A 18 -7.12 -5.23 -6.74
C LEU A 18 -6.53 -4.85 -8.11
N THR A 19 -5.45 -5.51 -8.52
CA THR A 19 -4.85 -5.30 -9.84
C THR A 19 -5.62 -6.05 -10.93
N VAL A 20 -5.48 -5.61 -12.19
CA VAL A 20 -6.01 -6.34 -13.37
C VAL A 20 -5.43 -7.76 -13.45
N GLY A 21 -4.17 -7.95 -13.03
CA GLY A 21 -3.50 -9.24 -12.97
C GLY A 21 -3.96 -10.17 -11.83
N GLY A 22 -4.89 -9.73 -10.97
CA GLY A 22 -5.40 -10.50 -9.83
C GLY A 22 -4.51 -10.47 -8.59
N ALA A 23 -3.47 -9.63 -8.57
CA ALA A 23 -2.68 -9.33 -7.38
C ALA A 23 -3.33 -8.21 -6.56
N THR A 24 -2.77 -7.89 -5.39
CA THR A 24 -3.19 -6.72 -4.60
C THR A 24 -2.08 -5.68 -4.52
N VAL A 25 -2.45 -4.41 -4.40
CA VAL A 25 -1.59 -3.34 -3.92
C VAL A 25 -2.06 -2.96 -2.54
N ASP A 26 -1.20 -3.15 -1.54
CA ASP A 26 -1.52 -2.87 -0.15
C ASP A 26 -0.83 -1.58 0.29
N VAL A 27 -1.55 -0.75 1.03
CA VAL A 27 -1.04 0.46 1.67
C VAL A 27 -0.94 0.20 3.16
N THR A 28 0.23 0.48 3.73
CA THR A 28 0.57 0.26 5.13
C THR A 28 1.27 1.49 5.70
N HIS A 29 1.25 1.64 7.02
CA HIS A 29 2.15 2.56 7.72
C HIS A 29 3.43 1.80 8.07
N ASP A 30 4.58 2.37 7.72
CA ASP A 30 5.89 1.75 7.90
C ASP A 30 6.92 2.79 8.38
N THR A 31 8.11 2.31 8.70
CA THR A 31 9.31 3.10 9.01
C THR A 31 10.17 3.26 7.76
N LEU A 32 10.61 4.48 7.47
CA LEU A 32 11.50 4.77 6.33
C LEU A 32 12.89 4.17 6.54
N THR A 33 13.39 4.21 7.79
CA THR A 33 14.70 3.68 8.17
C THR A 33 14.58 2.66 9.30
N VAL A 34 15.56 1.78 9.42
CA VAL A 34 15.60 0.75 10.48
C VAL A 34 15.75 1.32 11.89
N ASP A 35 16.22 2.57 12.00
CA ASP A 35 16.43 3.26 13.28
C ASP A 35 15.16 3.98 13.77
N ASP A 36 14.15 4.13 12.90
CA ASP A 36 12.88 4.75 13.27
C ASP A 36 12.08 3.83 14.19
N THR A 37 11.57 4.40 15.29
CA THR A 37 10.81 3.65 16.30
C THR A 37 9.30 3.73 16.12
N LYS A 38 8.85 4.57 15.17
CA LYS A 38 7.43 4.81 14.88
C LYS A 38 7.26 4.99 13.37
N PRO A 39 6.10 4.60 12.82
CA PRO A 39 5.82 4.84 11.42
C PRO A 39 5.95 6.32 11.07
N ASN A 40 6.57 6.58 9.92
CA ASN A 40 6.81 7.91 9.38
C ASN A 40 6.68 7.93 7.85
N VAL A 41 6.24 6.82 7.25
CA VAL A 41 5.97 6.70 5.82
C VAL A 41 4.67 5.91 5.60
N SER A 42 3.90 6.34 4.61
CA SER A 42 2.80 5.54 4.05
C SER A 42 3.37 4.78 2.84
N HIS A 43 3.45 3.46 2.96
CA HIS A 43 4.09 2.59 1.99
C HIS A 43 3.04 1.79 1.22
N ALA A 44 3.01 1.97 -0.10
CA ALA A 44 2.17 1.23 -1.03
C ALA A 44 3.02 0.21 -1.79
N LYS A 45 2.64 -1.07 -1.75
CA LYS A 45 3.40 -2.16 -2.38
C LYS A 45 2.51 -3.07 -3.21
N CYS A 46 2.92 -3.33 -4.44
CA CYS A 46 2.27 -4.31 -5.31
C CYS A 46 2.74 -5.73 -4.96
N GLY A 47 1.80 -6.66 -4.76
CA GLY A 47 2.09 -8.08 -4.59
C GLY A 47 2.33 -8.84 -5.90
N GLY A 48 2.05 -8.21 -7.05
CA GLY A 48 2.20 -8.83 -8.37
C GLY A 48 3.52 -8.49 -9.07
N CYS A 49 4.12 -7.33 -8.79
CA CYS A 49 5.33 -6.84 -9.44
C CYS A 49 6.23 -6.10 -8.42
N PRO A 50 7.49 -5.75 -8.75
CA PRO A 50 8.40 -5.13 -7.79
C PRO A 50 8.10 -3.64 -7.51
N ALA A 51 7.01 -3.08 -8.04
CA ALA A 51 6.68 -1.68 -7.87
C ALA A 51 6.18 -1.38 -6.46
N TYR A 52 6.69 -0.28 -5.90
CA TYR A 52 6.26 0.29 -4.63
C TYR A 52 6.35 1.81 -4.68
N SER A 53 5.71 2.47 -3.72
CA SER A 53 5.79 3.91 -3.49
C SER A 53 5.86 4.20 -2.00
N ASN A 54 6.68 5.18 -1.64
CA ASN A 54 6.82 5.70 -0.30
C ASN A 54 6.36 7.15 -0.28
N SER A 55 5.44 7.47 0.64
CA SER A 55 4.99 8.83 0.89
C SER A 55 5.39 9.23 2.31
N GLU A 56 6.43 10.04 2.43
CA GLU A 56 7.02 10.43 3.72
C GLU A 56 6.16 11.48 4.43
N TRP A 57 5.91 11.25 5.72
CA TRP A 57 5.13 12.14 6.57
C TRP A 57 5.90 13.44 6.85
N ALA A 58 7.24 13.34 6.94
CA ALA A 58 8.13 14.45 7.25
C ALA A 58 8.02 15.63 6.26
N SER A 59 7.61 15.36 5.02
CA SER A 59 7.37 16.39 4.00
C SER A 59 6.34 17.44 4.42
N ARG A 60 5.48 17.12 5.39
CA ARG A 60 4.43 17.99 5.95
C ARG A 60 4.33 17.84 7.48
N ALA A 61 5.48 17.70 8.14
CA ALA A 61 5.57 17.57 9.59
C ALA A 61 5.01 18.79 10.36
N ASP A 62 4.84 19.94 9.70
CA ASP A 62 4.22 21.15 10.24
C ASP A 62 2.70 21.01 10.48
N ARG A 63 2.07 19.94 9.99
CA ARG A 63 0.64 19.68 10.12
C ARG A 63 0.30 19.01 11.46
N TRP A 64 -0.96 19.17 11.88
CA TRP A 64 -1.49 18.65 13.15
C TRP A 64 -1.38 17.11 13.30
N ASP A 65 -1.32 16.40 12.18
CA ASP A 65 -1.20 14.95 12.06
C ASP A 65 0.20 14.50 11.65
N ASN A 66 1.18 15.40 11.76
CA ASN A 66 2.56 15.22 11.33
C ASN A 66 2.71 14.79 9.86
N GLY A 67 1.73 15.11 9.00
CA GLY A 67 1.75 14.82 7.56
C GLY A 67 1.19 13.45 7.15
N SER A 68 0.74 12.63 8.11
CA SER A 68 0.25 11.26 7.85
C SER A 68 -0.97 11.20 6.92
N THR A 69 -1.95 12.09 7.05
CA THR A 69 -3.16 12.08 6.17
C THR A 69 -2.80 12.36 4.71
N TRP A 70 -1.84 13.25 4.48
CA TRP A 70 -1.39 13.58 3.13
C TRP A 70 -0.61 12.43 2.51
N ALA A 71 0.31 11.84 3.27
CA ALA A 71 1.04 10.66 2.85
C ALA A 71 0.10 9.49 2.52
N ASP A 72 -0.95 9.28 3.33
CA ASP A 72 -1.99 8.29 3.05
C ASP A 72 -2.73 8.58 1.75
N SER A 73 -3.09 9.84 1.50
CA SER A 73 -3.73 10.26 0.25
C SER A 73 -2.82 9.99 -0.96
N ASP A 74 -1.55 10.34 -0.89
CA ASP A 74 -0.60 10.16 -2.00
C ASP A 74 -0.35 8.66 -2.27
N ALA A 75 -0.16 7.87 -1.20
CA ALA A 75 0.00 6.42 -1.29
C ALA A 75 -1.26 5.73 -1.88
N ARG A 76 -2.46 6.15 -1.47
CA ARG A 76 -3.74 5.66 -2.00
C ARG A 76 -3.92 6.00 -3.49
N HIS A 77 -3.60 7.23 -3.90
CA HIS A 77 -3.66 7.63 -5.31
C HIS A 77 -2.71 6.79 -6.16
N TRP A 78 -1.45 6.65 -5.73
CA TRP A 78 -0.50 5.82 -6.44
C TRP A 78 -0.96 4.36 -6.53
N ALA A 79 -1.45 3.80 -5.42
CA ALA A 79 -1.89 2.41 -5.36
C ALA A 79 -3.07 2.13 -6.30
N GLN A 80 -4.07 3.02 -6.35
CA GLN A 80 -5.18 2.94 -7.30
C GLN A 80 -4.67 2.99 -8.75
N SER A 81 -3.88 4.00 -9.11
CA SER A 81 -3.36 4.17 -10.48
C SER A 81 -2.50 2.99 -10.93
N HIS A 82 -1.71 2.41 -10.02
CA HIS A 82 -0.94 1.21 -10.31
C HIS A 82 -1.85 0.00 -10.50
N ALA A 83 -2.81 -0.22 -9.61
CA ALA A 83 -3.70 -1.38 -9.67
C ALA A 83 -4.52 -1.43 -10.97
N GLU A 84 -4.99 -0.28 -11.45
CA GLU A 84 -5.77 -0.16 -12.70
C GLU A 84 -5.00 -0.59 -13.96
N THR A 85 -3.67 -0.57 -13.91
CA THR A 85 -2.82 -0.87 -15.08
C THR A 85 -1.97 -2.13 -14.91
N CYS A 86 -1.73 -2.57 -13.68
CA CYS A 86 -0.87 -3.70 -13.39
C CYS A 86 -1.52 -5.02 -13.80
N ARG A 87 -0.87 -5.71 -14.75
CA ARG A 87 -1.26 -7.02 -15.29
C ARG A 87 -0.35 -8.16 -14.81
N ALA A 88 0.54 -7.87 -13.85
CA ALA A 88 1.42 -8.89 -13.31
C ALA A 88 0.60 -9.93 -12.53
N ILE A 89 0.83 -11.20 -12.86
CA ILE A 89 0.10 -12.32 -12.26
C ILE A 89 0.85 -12.72 -10.97
N PRO A 90 0.15 -12.89 -9.83
CA PRO A 90 0.77 -13.37 -8.60
C PRO A 90 1.53 -14.67 -8.83
N LYS A 91 2.71 -14.79 -8.20
CA LYS A 91 3.41 -16.07 -8.15
C LYS A 91 2.50 -17.10 -7.46
N PRO A 92 2.30 -18.30 -8.05
CA PRO A 92 1.55 -19.35 -7.37
C PRO A 92 2.21 -19.66 -6.04
N THR A 93 1.45 -19.53 -4.95
CA THR A 93 1.78 -20.21 -3.71
C THR A 93 1.34 -21.65 -3.91
N ASN A 94 2.28 -22.59 -4.08
CA ASN A 94 1.92 -24.01 -4.03
C ASN A 94 1.17 -24.26 -2.72
N ALA A 95 -0.07 -24.73 -2.85
CA ALA A 95 -0.98 -25.03 -1.74
C ALA A 95 -0.50 -26.25 -0.92
#